data_AF-A0A9F5J1F3-F1
#
_entry.id   AF-A0A9F5J1F3-F1
#
_cell.length_a   1.000
_cell.length_b   1.000
_cell.length_c   1.000
_cell.angle_alpha   90.00
_cell.angle_beta   90.00
_cell.angle_gamma   90.00
#
_symmetry.space_group_name_H-M   'P 1'
#
loop_
_entity.id
_entity.type
_entity.pdbx_description
1 polymer ?
#
loop_
_entity_poly.entity_id
_entity_poly.type
_entity_poly.pdbx_seq_one_letter_code
_entity_poly.pdbx_strand_id
1 'polypeptide(L)'
;MPLKVVVELQIHAISCPGVYLTEKNDVYLSVCILGQCKETDCLPPVFPLLFHEKMWFEKVFEDATDPIIVVELLEKNMTKFRLSELIPSDGKELAFYETNTRYFLFPEPKLTPSYPGVDRELLMNVHSSFPGIAPKLEFSTRTTITELPLLSRKWYW
;
A
#
# COMPACT_ATOMS: atom_id res chain seq x y z
N MET A 1 27.60 -2.17 2.83
CA MET A 1 26.87 -1.10 3.50
C MET A 1 25.40 -1.50 3.49
N PRO A 2 24.64 -1.34 4.60
CA PRO A 2 23.24 -1.74 4.61
C PRO A 2 22.43 -0.84 3.67
N LEU A 3 21.40 -1.41 3.05
CA LEU A 3 20.55 -0.71 2.09
C LEU A 3 19.24 -0.27 2.76
N LYS A 4 18.92 1.02 2.65
CA LYS A 4 17.62 1.58 3.04
C LYS A 4 16.70 1.60 1.84
N VAL A 5 15.50 1.06 2.00
CA VAL A 5 14.41 1.18 1.03
C VAL A 5 13.36 2.14 1.60
N VAL A 6 12.98 3.12 0.80
CA VAL A 6 11.90 4.06 1.10
C VAL A 6 10.83 3.94 0.01
N VAL A 7 9.59 3.74 0.43
CA VAL A 7 8.42 3.71 -0.45
C VAL A 7 7.54 4.90 -0.12
N GLU A 8 7.40 5.82 -1.06
CA GLU A 8 6.35 6.84 -1.07
C GLU A 8 5.14 6.25 -1.78
N LEU A 9 4.00 6.20 -1.08
CA LEU A 9 2.72 5.75 -1.59
C LEU A 9 1.72 6.89 -1.48
N GLN A 10 1.08 7.25 -2.58
CA GLN A 10 -0.02 8.22 -2.59
C GLN A 10 -1.30 7.49 -2.97
N ILE A 11 -2.26 7.45 -2.05
CA ILE A 11 -3.59 6.91 -2.29
C ILE A 11 -4.44 8.03 -2.88
N HIS A 12 -4.98 7.82 -4.08
CA HIS A 12 -5.85 8.82 -4.72
C HIS A 12 -7.29 8.54 -4.36
N ALA A 13 -7.81 7.39 -4.79
CA ALA A 13 -9.21 7.05 -4.62
C ALA A 13 -9.46 5.54 -4.60
N ILE A 14 -10.59 5.16 -4.02
CA ILE A 14 -11.22 3.86 -4.27
C ILE A 14 -12.59 4.11 -4.89
N SER A 15 -12.85 3.53 -6.06
CA SER A 15 -14.13 3.64 -6.76
C SER A 15 -14.80 2.29 -6.89
N CYS A 16 -16.13 2.25 -6.73
CA CYS A 16 -16.92 1.04 -6.92
C CYS A 16 -18.31 1.44 -7.46
N PRO A 17 -18.46 1.62 -8.79
CA PRO A 17 -19.67 2.18 -9.37
C PRO A 17 -20.87 1.26 -9.16
N GLY A 18 -22.01 1.84 -8.78
CA GLY A 18 -23.26 1.10 -8.57
C GLY A 18 -23.32 0.33 -7.24
N VAL A 19 -22.31 0.46 -6.38
CA VAL A 19 -22.29 -0.17 -5.05
C VAL A 19 -22.64 0.84 -3.96
N TYR A 20 -23.45 0.40 -3.01
CA TYR A 20 -23.83 1.16 -1.82
C TYR A 20 -23.51 0.36 -0.56
N LEU A 21 -22.78 0.97 0.37
CA LEU A 21 -22.43 0.36 1.65
C LEU A 21 -23.58 0.56 2.66
N THR A 22 -24.13 -0.54 3.18
CA THR A 22 -25.38 -0.53 3.95
C THR A 22 -25.23 -0.07 5.39
N GLU A 23 -24.08 -0.34 6.02
CA GLU A 23 -23.85 -0.13 7.44
C GLU A 23 -23.61 1.35 7.81
N LYS A 24 -23.43 2.23 6.81
CA LYS A 24 -23.24 3.69 6.95
C LYS A 24 -22.12 4.13 7.91
N ASN A 25 -21.26 3.21 8.36
CA ASN A 25 -20.08 3.52 9.15
C ASN A 25 -18.99 4.11 8.26
N ASP A 26 -18.19 5.01 8.81
CA ASP A 26 -17.03 5.53 8.09
C ASP A 26 -16.07 4.39 7.71
N VAL A 27 -15.34 4.58 6.62
CA VAL A 27 -14.41 3.60 6.07
C VAL A 27 -13.01 4.15 6.00
N TYR A 28 -12.04 3.26 6.13
CA TYR A 28 -10.63 3.61 6.05
C TYR A 28 -9.84 2.50 5.33
N LEU A 29 -8.64 2.85 4.87
CA LEU A 29 -7.75 1.94 4.18
C LEU A 29 -6.54 1.65 5.06
N SER A 30 -6.36 0.37 5.42
CA SER A 30 -5.15 -0.14 6.06
C SER A 30 -4.17 -0.64 5.01
N VAL A 31 -2.95 -0.13 5.01
CA VAL A 31 -1.89 -0.48 4.05
C VAL A 31 -0.69 -1.04 4.78
N CYS A 32 -0.29 -2.26 4.44
CA CYS A 32 0.89 -2.91 4.98
C CYS A 32 1.94 -3.12 3.89
N ILE A 33 3.11 -2.48 4.05
CA ILE A 33 4.25 -2.54 3.12
C ILE A 33 5.54 -2.66 3.94
N LEU A 34 6.48 -3.52 3.51
CA LEU A 34 7.77 -3.73 4.19
C LEU A 34 7.65 -4.14 5.68
N GLY A 35 6.54 -4.76 6.07
CA GLY A 35 6.26 -5.14 7.46
C GLY A 35 5.78 -4.01 8.36
N GLN A 36 5.54 -2.82 7.82
CA GLN A 36 4.87 -1.70 8.50
C GLN A 36 3.43 -1.61 8.01
N CYS A 37 2.50 -1.37 8.93
CA CYS A 37 1.10 -1.09 8.61
C CYS A 37 0.74 0.34 8.99
N LYS A 38 0.03 1.03 8.11
CA LYS A 38 -0.48 2.40 8.29
C LYS A 38 -1.93 2.46 7.86
N GLU A 39 -2.67 3.41 8.38
CA GLU A 39 -4.09 3.59 8.09
C GLU A 39 -4.31 5.01 7.60
N THR A 40 -5.27 5.17 6.68
CA THR A 40 -5.73 6.49 6.25
C THR A 40 -6.65 7.12 7.28
N ASP A 41 -6.94 8.40 7.08
CA ASP A 41 -8.11 9.02 7.69
C ASP A 41 -9.41 8.30 7.28
N CYS A 42 -10.42 8.41 8.15
CA CYS A 42 -11.75 7.85 7.91
C CYS A 42 -12.56 8.75 6.97
N LEU A 43 -13.27 8.13 6.02
CA LEU A 43 -14.14 8.79 5.06
C LEU A 43 -15.57 8.27 5.18
N PRO A 44 -16.59 9.07 4.84
CA PRO A 44 -17.95 8.58 4.70
C PRO A 44 -18.01 7.40 3.70
N PRO A 45 -18.88 6.40 3.91
CA PRO A 45 -18.93 5.17 3.11
C PRO A 45 -19.67 5.35 1.78
N VAL A 46 -19.27 6.37 1.01
CA VAL A 46 -19.88 6.74 -0.27
C VAL A 46 -18.81 6.76 -1.35
N PHE A 47 -18.93 5.89 -2.35
CA PHE A 47 -18.02 5.86 -3.48
C PHE A 47 -18.25 7.06 -4.43
N PRO A 48 -17.17 7.60 -5.05
CA PRO A 48 -15.76 7.23 -4.84
C PRO A 48 -15.22 7.79 -3.50
N LEU A 49 -14.43 6.97 -2.82
CA LEU A 49 -13.71 7.34 -1.60
C LEU A 49 -12.43 8.10 -2.02
N LEU A 50 -12.38 9.40 -1.79
CA LEU A 50 -11.28 10.27 -2.21
C LEU A 50 -10.32 10.51 -1.04
N PHE A 51 -9.27 9.69 -0.92
CA PHE A 51 -8.32 9.79 0.18
C PHE A 51 -7.30 10.92 -0.01
N HIS A 52 -6.71 11.02 -1.20
CA HIS A 52 -5.63 11.98 -1.51
C HIS A 52 -4.52 12.03 -0.45
N GLU A 53 -4.19 10.89 0.15
CA GLU A 53 -3.28 10.79 1.29
C GLU A 53 -1.92 10.23 0.86
N LYS A 54 -0.84 10.72 1.50
CA LYS A 54 0.52 10.24 1.28
C LYS A 54 1.04 9.49 2.50
N MET A 55 1.67 8.35 2.24
CA MET A 55 2.29 7.48 3.24
C MET A 55 3.73 7.16 2.86
N TRP A 56 4.60 7.02 3.87
CA TRP A 56 6.00 6.63 3.69
C TRP A 56 6.30 5.35 4.45
N PHE A 57 6.90 4.37 3.81
CA PHE A 57 7.33 3.12 4.44
C PHE A 57 8.84 2.98 4.28
N GLU A 58 9.55 2.73 5.38
CA GLU A 58 11.01 2.68 5.36
C GLU A 58 11.56 1.40 5.99
N LYS A 59 12.46 0.71 5.31
CA LYS A 59 13.13 -0.46 5.88
C LYS A 59 14.62 -0.44 5.59
N VAL A 60 15.41 -0.66 6.63
CA VAL A 60 16.85 -0.92 6.49
C VAL A 60 17.04 -2.43 6.44
N PHE A 61 17.70 -2.89 5.37
CA PHE A 61 18.11 -4.28 5.21
C PHE A 61 19.58 -4.38 5.60
N GLU A 62 19.82 -4.71 6.87
CA GLU A 62 21.16 -4.77 7.46
C GLU A 62 22.08 -5.76 6.73
N ASP A 63 21.52 -6.90 6.31
CA ASP A 63 22.23 -7.97 5.62
C ASP A 63 22.32 -7.79 4.10
N ALA A 64 21.72 -6.73 3.55
CA ALA A 64 21.73 -6.47 2.11
C ALA A 64 22.83 -5.48 1.75
N THR A 65 23.91 -5.99 1.17
CA THR A 65 25.02 -5.19 0.65
C THR A 65 24.92 -4.91 -0.85
N ASP A 66 23.95 -5.52 -1.55
CA ASP A 66 23.70 -5.38 -2.98
C ASP A 66 22.19 -5.23 -3.23
N PRO A 67 21.75 -4.36 -4.18
CA PRO A 67 20.34 -4.23 -4.56
C PRO A 67 19.66 -5.55 -4.94
N ILE A 68 20.37 -6.53 -5.49
CA ILE A 68 19.84 -7.86 -5.81
C ILE A 68 19.33 -8.55 -4.55
N ILE A 69 20.08 -8.48 -3.44
CA ILE A 69 19.67 -9.07 -2.15
C ILE A 69 18.41 -8.38 -1.63
N VAL A 70 18.31 -7.04 -1.78
CA VAL A 70 17.09 -6.31 -1.43
C VAL A 70 15.90 -6.87 -2.20
N VAL A 71 16.03 -7.06 -3.51
CA VAL A 71 14.95 -7.59 -4.35
C VAL A 71 14.53 -9.00 -3.91
N GLU A 72 15.47 -9.89 -3.60
CA GLU A 72 15.17 -11.22 -3.06
C GLU A 72 14.46 -11.17 -1.70
N LEU A 73 14.83 -10.22 -0.84
CA LEU A 73 14.17 -10.01 0.45
C LEU A 73 12.76 -9.43 0.27
N LEU A 74 12.55 -8.56 -0.73
CA LEU A 74 11.22 -8.05 -1.08
C LEU A 74 10.30 -9.17 -1.58
N GLU A 75 10.83 -10.17 -2.29
CA GLU A 75 10.05 -11.35 -2.73
C GLU A 75 9.52 -12.19 -1.57
N LYS A 76 10.12 -12.08 -0.38
CA LYS A 76 9.64 -12.79 0.82
C LYS A 76 8.56 -12.01 1.59
N ASN A 77 8.24 -10.79 1.16
CA ASN A 77 7.28 -9.92 1.82
C ASN A 77 5.98 -9.77 1.01
N MET A 78 4.86 -9.61 1.69
CA MET A 78 3.57 -9.32 1.07
C MET A 78 3.17 -7.86 1.31
N THR A 79 2.67 -7.22 0.26
CA THR A 79 2.01 -5.93 0.33
C THR A 79 0.50 -6.16 0.41
N LYS A 80 -0.16 -5.52 1.39
CA LYS A 80 -1.59 -5.67 1.62
C LYS A 80 -2.29 -4.32 1.70
N PHE A 81 -3.47 -4.25 1.13
CA PHE A 81 -4.42 -3.16 1.27
C PHE A 81 -5.72 -3.74 1.78
N ARG A 82 -6.34 -3.14 2.78
CA ARG A 82 -7.63 -3.56 3.34
C ARG A 82 -8.52 -2.36 3.51
N LEU A 83 -9.65 -2.35 2.82
CA LEU A 83 -10.72 -1.40 3.04
C LEU A 83 -11.63 -1.97 4.12
N SER A 84 -11.83 -1.22 5.20
CA SER A 84 -12.61 -1.66 6.35
C SER A 84 -13.62 -0.60 6.80
N GLU A 85 -14.74 -1.06 7.36
CA GLU A 85 -15.69 -0.22 8.09
C GLU A 85 -15.17 0.01 9.52
N LEU A 86 -15.17 1.26 9.96
CA LEU A 86 -14.91 1.64 11.34
C LEU A 86 -16.11 1.26 12.20
N ILE A 87 -16.01 0.10 12.83
CA ILE A 87 -16.96 -0.35 13.84
C ILE A 87 -16.29 -0.34 15.22
N PRO A 88 -17.05 -0.24 16.34
CA PRO A 88 -16.48 -0.23 17.68
C PRO A 88 -15.76 -1.53 18.08
N SER A 89 -16.02 -2.63 17.39
CA SER A 89 -15.29 -3.90 17.50
C SER A 89 -14.14 -3.95 16.49
N ASP A 90 -13.41 -5.06 16.43
CA ASP A 90 -12.41 -5.31 15.37
C ASP A 90 -13.05 -5.01 14.00
N GLY A 91 -12.48 -4.07 13.25
CA GLY A 91 -13.08 -3.46 12.05
C GLY A 91 -13.54 -4.50 11.03
N LYS A 92 -14.67 -4.28 10.36
CA LYS A 92 -15.18 -5.22 9.37
C LYS A 92 -14.50 -4.98 8.02
N GLU A 93 -13.67 -5.92 7.61
CA GLU A 93 -13.01 -5.88 6.30
C GLU A 93 -14.05 -6.04 5.17
N LEU A 94 -14.07 -5.07 4.25
CA LEU A 94 -14.96 -5.02 3.10
C LEU A 94 -14.30 -5.64 1.86
N ALA A 95 -13.07 -5.22 1.59
CA ALA A 95 -12.31 -5.62 0.43
C ALA A 95 -10.82 -5.58 0.75
N PHE A 96 -10.04 -6.43 0.09
CA PHE A 96 -8.60 -6.50 0.28
C PHE A 96 -7.87 -6.71 -1.04
N TYR A 97 -6.64 -6.25 -1.10
CA TYR A 97 -5.69 -6.60 -2.15
C TYR A 97 -4.41 -7.09 -1.51
N GLU A 98 -3.88 -8.20 -2.01
CA GLU A 98 -2.66 -8.80 -1.51
C GLU A 98 -1.79 -9.26 -2.67
N THR A 99 -0.51 -8.90 -2.64
CA THR A 99 0.46 -9.28 -3.66
C THR A 99 1.87 -9.33 -3.09
N ASN A 100 2.79 -9.91 -3.84
CA ASN A 100 4.20 -9.89 -3.51
C ASN A 100 4.76 -8.46 -3.53
N THR A 101 5.56 -8.08 -2.53
CA THR A 101 6.08 -6.71 -2.40
C THR A 101 7.04 -6.35 -3.54
N ARG A 102 7.83 -7.29 -4.07
CA ARG A 102 8.66 -7.03 -5.25
C ARG A 102 7.78 -6.62 -6.43
N TYR A 103 6.79 -7.43 -6.77
CA TYR A 103 5.91 -7.17 -7.91
C TYR A 103 5.05 -5.92 -7.70
N PHE A 104 4.69 -5.62 -6.45
CA PHE A 104 4.04 -4.36 -6.13
C PHE A 104 4.95 -3.16 -6.38
N LEU A 105 6.18 -3.14 -5.87
CA LEU A 105 7.07 -1.97 -5.96
C LEU A 105 7.71 -1.81 -7.34
N PHE A 106 7.85 -2.90 -8.10
CA PHE A 106 8.45 -2.94 -9.43
C PHE A 106 7.50 -3.65 -10.41
N PRO A 107 6.37 -3.01 -10.79
CA PRO A 107 5.42 -3.59 -11.72
C PRO A 107 6.00 -3.67 -13.13
N GLU A 108 5.47 -4.58 -13.95
CA GLU A 108 5.81 -4.64 -15.36
C GLU A 108 5.39 -3.34 -16.10
N PRO A 109 6.19 -2.87 -17.08
CA PRO A 109 5.82 -1.73 -17.90
C PRO A 109 4.48 -1.99 -18.61
N LYS A 110 3.51 -1.11 -18.42
CA LYS A 110 2.24 -1.19 -19.16
C LYS A 110 2.47 -0.70 -20.60
N LEU A 111 1.92 -1.43 -21.57
CA LEU A 111 1.93 -1.03 -22.99
C LEU A 111 1.01 0.18 -23.25
N THR A 112 0.01 0.40 -22.39
CA THR A 112 -0.95 1.50 -22.51
C THR A 112 -0.59 2.63 -21.53
N PRO A 113 -0.69 3.90 -21.96
CA PRO A 113 -0.46 5.03 -21.07
C PRO A 113 -1.52 5.04 -19.96
N SER A 114 -1.09 5.38 -18.74
CA SER A 114 -2.01 5.63 -17.64
C SER A 114 -2.76 6.97 -17.85
N TYR A 115 -3.94 7.09 -17.25
CA TYR A 115 -4.67 8.36 -17.26
C TYR A 115 -3.87 9.47 -16.54
N PRO A 116 -3.94 10.73 -16.99
CA PRO A 116 -3.23 11.83 -16.33
C PRO A 116 -3.60 11.93 -14.84
N GLY A 117 -2.60 11.91 -13.96
CA GLY A 117 -2.79 12.02 -12.50
C GLY A 117 -3.01 10.69 -11.76
N VAL A 118 -3.13 9.55 -12.46
CA VAL A 118 -3.17 8.21 -11.87
C VAL A 118 -2.03 7.40 -12.44
N ASP A 119 -1.02 7.07 -11.63
CA ASP A 119 0.10 6.26 -12.13
C ASP A 119 -0.30 4.79 -12.24
N ARG A 120 -1.06 4.30 -11.26
CA ARG A 120 -1.42 2.88 -11.12
C ARG A 120 -2.85 2.69 -10.65
N GLU A 121 -3.44 1.61 -11.12
CA GLU A 121 -4.75 1.13 -10.69
C GLU A 121 -4.74 -0.39 -10.58
N LEU A 122 -5.54 -0.91 -9.64
CA LEU A 122 -5.77 -2.34 -9.44
C LEU A 122 -7.19 -2.59 -8.94
N LEU A 123 -7.67 -3.83 -9.11
CA LEU A 123 -8.92 -4.30 -8.53
C LEU A 123 -8.65 -5.03 -7.22
N MET A 124 -9.46 -4.74 -6.21
CA MET A 124 -9.44 -5.42 -4.92
C MET A 124 -10.30 -6.69 -4.98
N ASN A 125 -9.93 -7.69 -4.18
CA ASN A 125 -10.80 -8.82 -3.87
C ASN A 125 -11.86 -8.36 -2.87
N VAL A 126 -13.06 -8.93 -2.98
CA VAL A 126 -14.18 -8.60 -2.10
C VAL A 126 -14.41 -9.72 -1.10
N HIS A 127 -14.80 -9.36 0.13
CA HIS A 127 -15.29 -10.35 1.06
C HIS A 127 -16.69 -10.84 0.62
N SER A 128 -17.11 -12.03 1.06
CA SER A 128 -18.40 -12.62 0.67
C SER A 128 -19.63 -11.79 1.06
N SER A 129 -19.47 -10.92 2.06
CA SER A 129 -20.47 -9.99 2.56
C SER A 129 -20.47 -8.63 1.85
N PHE A 130 -19.52 -8.38 0.94
CA PHE A 130 -19.43 -7.11 0.23
C PHE A 130 -20.50 -7.02 -0.87
N PRO A 131 -21.23 -5.90 -0.96
CA PRO A 131 -22.22 -5.72 -2.01
C PRO A 131 -21.55 -5.43 -3.36
N GLY A 132 -21.88 -6.20 -4.39
CA GLY A 132 -21.57 -5.86 -5.77
C GLY A 132 -20.18 -6.30 -6.27
N ILE A 133 -19.50 -5.42 -7.00
CA ILE A 133 -18.29 -5.73 -7.79
C ILE A 133 -16.99 -5.37 -7.06
N ALA A 134 -15.85 -5.80 -7.61
CA ALA A 134 -14.52 -5.46 -7.10
C ALA A 134 -14.27 -3.94 -7.08
N PRO A 135 -13.95 -3.34 -5.91
CA PRO A 135 -13.50 -1.95 -5.83
C PRO A 135 -12.19 -1.74 -6.60
N LYS A 136 -12.09 -0.60 -7.29
CA LYS A 136 -10.88 -0.18 -8.00
C LYS A 136 -10.09 0.80 -7.13
N LEU A 137 -8.84 0.47 -6.83
CA LEU A 137 -7.90 1.31 -6.09
C LEU A 137 -6.99 2.05 -7.08
N GLU A 138 -6.92 3.37 -6.95
CA GLU A 138 -6.09 4.27 -7.75
C GLU A 138 -5.03 4.92 -6.86
N PHE A 139 -3.76 4.81 -7.26
CA PHE A 139 -2.63 5.22 -6.44
C PHE A 139 -1.37 5.52 -7.26
N SER A 140 -0.40 6.15 -6.62
CA SER A 140 0.95 6.38 -7.13
C SER A 140 1.98 5.82 -6.17
N THR A 141 3.09 5.29 -6.69
CA THR A 141 4.18 4.74 -5.88
C THR A 141 5.53 5.16 -6.41
N ARG A 142 6.43 5.53 -5.51
CA ARG A 142 7.85 5.75 -5.79
C ARG A 142 8.71 4.99 -4.80
N THR A 143 9.60 4.15 -5.30
CA THR A 143 10.55 3.39 -4.49
C THR A 143 11.96 3.96 -4.65
N THR A 144 12.64 4.22 -3.55
CA THR A 144 14.04 4.67 -3.52
C THR A 144 14.87 3.68 -2.71
N ILE A 145 16.00 3.24 -3.28
CA ILE A 145 16.98 2.39 -2.60
C ILE A 145 18.24 3.22 -2.42
N THR A 146 18.76 3.28 -1.19
CA THR A 146 19.93 4.11 -0.85
C THR A 146 20.87 3.33 0.05
N GLU A 147 22.16 3.35 -0.28
CA GLU A 147 23.22 2.86 0.61
C GLU A 147 23.35 3.77 1.83
N LEU A 148 23.27 3.18 3.03
CA LEU A 148 23.56 3.92 4.24
C LEU A 148 25.06 3.86 4.53
N PRO A 149 25.73 5.01 4.74
CA PRO A 149 27.11 5.00 5.17
C PRO A 149 27.21 4.25 6.51
N LEU A 150 28.24 3.43 6.67
CA LEU A 150 28.54 2.83 7.96
C LEU A 150 28.72 3.99 8.95
N LEU A 151 27.78 4.15 9.88
CA LEU A 151 28.02 5.03 11.02
C LEU A 151 29.27 4.47 11.70
N SER A 152 30.37 5.22 11.64
CA SER A 152 31.54 4.95 12.46
C SER A 152 31.01 4.80 13.89
N ARG A 153 31.09 3.59 14.47
CA ARG A 153 30.83 3.38 15.89
C ARG A 153 31.66 4.41 16.64
N LYS A 154 31.05 5.51 17.07
CA LYS A 154 31.68 6.43 18.00
C LYS A 154 31.77 5.65 19.29
N TRP A 155 32.94 5.08 19.54
CA TRP A 155 33.34 4.59 20.84
C TRP A 155 33.26 5.78 21.79
N TYR A 156 32.20 5.83 22.59
CA TYR A 156 32.20 6.68 23.77
C TYR A 156 32.91 5.87 24.86
N TRP A 157 34.07 6.38 25.27
CA TRP A 157 34.88 5.90 26.38
C TRP A 157 34.12 5.97 27.70
#